data_AF-A0A3C0YRA7-F1
#
_entry.id   AF-A0A3C0YRA7-F1
#
_cell.length_a   1.000
_cell.length_b   1.000
_cell.length_c   1.000
_cell.angle_alpha   90.00
_cell.angle_beta   90.00
_cell.angle_gamma   90.00
#
_symmetry.space_group_name_H-M   'P 1'
#
loop_
_entity.id
_entity.type
_entity.pdbx_description
1 polymer ?
#
loop_
_entity_poly.entity_id
_entity_poly.type
_entity_poly.pdbx_seq_one_letter_code
_entity_poly.pdbx_strand_id
1 'polypeptide(L)' 'IKRFFFIGGCDGAKPGRNYFTKIAELVPNDCVILTAACGKFRFNYQDFGTIDGIPRLVDTGQCNDCY' A
#
# COMPACT_ATOMS: atom_id res chain seq x y z
N ILE A 1 -6.61 4.85 -14.23
CA ILE A 1 -6.76 4.19 -12.91
C ILE A 1 -8.14 3.53 -12.83
N LYS A 2 -8.24 2.21 -12.61
CA LYS A 2 -9.53 1.48 -12.55
C LYS A 2 -10.10 1.34 -11.13
N ARG A 3 -9.24 1.18 -10.13
CA ARG A 3 -9.64 1.00 -8.73
C ARG A 3 -8.54 1.46 -7.79
N PHE A 4 -8.95 1.89 -6.60
CA PHE A 4 -8.08 2.14 -5.47
C PHE A 4 -8.20 1.00 -4.45
N PHE A 5 -7.08 0.53 -3.94
CA PHE A 5 -7.01 -0.46 -2.86
C PHE A 5 -6.34 0.18 -1.66
N PHE A 6 -7.07 0.26 -0.54
CA PHE A 6 -6.46 0.70 0.71
C PHE A 6 -5.77 -0.49 1.40
N ILE A 7 -4.46 -0.39 1.58
CA ILE A 7 -3.64 -1.36 2.30
C ILE A 7 -2.82 -0.56 3.31
N GLY A 8 -3.17 -0.63 4.59
CA GLY A 8 -2.54 0.21 5.61
C GLY A 8 -2.99 -0.17 7.02
N GLY A 9 -2.68 0.70 7.98
CA GLY A 9 -2.94 0.47 9.40
C GLY A 9 -1.68 0.12 10.18
N CYS A 10 -1.80 -0.48 11.37
CA CYS A 10 -0.64 -0.73 12.24
C CYS A 10 0.03 -2.07 11.97
N ASP A 11 1.35 -2.07 11.75
CA ASP A 11 2.17 -3.27 11.66
C ASP A 11 2.50 -3.86 13.06
N GLY A 12 3.07 -5.06 13.10
CA GLY A 12 3.55 -5.72 14.32
C GLY A 12 4.37 -6.98 14.02
N ALA A 13 4.99 -7.57 15.05
CA ALA A 13 5.93 -8.69 14.88
C ALA A 13 5.29 -10.07 14.64
N LYS A 14 3.95 -10.17 14.71
CA LYS A 14 3.25 -11.47 14.60
C LYS A 14 3.52 -12.11 13.22
N PRO A 15 3.97 -13.37 13.16
CA PRO A 15 4.09 -14.11 11.92
C PRO A 15 2.76 -14.17 11.16
N GLY A 16 2.81 -14.10 9.82
CA GLY A 16 1.63 -14.11 8.95
C GLY A 16 1.25 -12.76 8.34
N ARG A 17 1.82 -11.65 8.82
CA ARG A 17 1.60 -10.30 8.25
C ARG A 17 2.23 -10.08 6.87
N ASN A 18 3.01 -11.05 6.37
CA ASN A 18 3.45 -11.11 4.97
C ASN A 18 2.26 -11.15 3.99
N TYR A 19 1.05 -11.45 4.48
CA TYR A 19 -0.19 -11.31 3.73
C TYR A 19 -0.37 -9.91 3.12
N PHE A 20 0.00 -8.83 3.82
CA PHE A 20 -0.14 -7.47 3.30
C PHE A 20 0.80 -7.21 2.12
N THR A 21 2.04 -7.71 2.19
CA THR A 21 2.99 -7.68 1.08
C THR A 21 2.43 -8.43 -0.12
N LYS A 22 1.90 -9.65 0.08
CA LYS A 22 1.31 -10.44 -1.00
C LYS A 22 0.10 -9.77 -1.64
N ILE A 23 -0.78 -9.12 -0.87
CA ILE A 23 -1.89 -8.37 -1.47
C ILE A 23 -1.37 -7.23 -2.33
N ALA A 24 -0.41 -6.45 -1.84
CA ALA A 24 0.15 -5.31 -2.58
C ALA A 24 0.74 -5.76 -3.93
N GLU A 25 1.46 -6.88 -3.96
CA GLU A 25 2.01 -7.49 -5.18
C GLU A 25 0.94 -7.98 -6.17
N LEU A 26 -0.22 -8.40 -5.67
CA LEU A 26 -1.34 -8.88 -6.48
C LEU A 26 -2.24 -7.74 -7.02
N VAL A 27 -2.02 -6.49 -6.59
CA VAL A 27 -2.81 -5.36 -7.09
C VAL A 27 -2.54 -5.15 -8.60
N PRO A 28 -3.57 -5.14 -9.45
CA PRO A 28 -3.40 -4.97 -10.89
C PRO A 28 -2.67 -3.67 -11.28
N ASN A 29 -1.93 -3.72 -12.39
CA ASN A 29 -1.10 -2.60 -12.87
C ASN A 29 -1.87 -1.34 -13.26
N ASP A 30 -3.18 -1.44 -13.49
CA ASP A 30 -4.07 -0.31 -13.77
C ASP A 30 -4.77 0.25 -12.52
N CYS A 31 -4.36 -0.19 -11.33
CA CYS A 31 -4.89 0.22 -10.03
C CYS A 31 -3.83 0.89 -9.15
N VAL A 32 -4.32 1.66 -8.17
CA VAL A 32 -3.51 2.41 -7.20
C VAL A 32 -3.69 1.82 -5.80
N ILE A 33 -2.59 1.73 -5.05
CA ILE A 33 -2.53 1.37 -3.65
C ILE A 33 -2.49 2.66 -2.82
N LEU A 34 -3.48 2.84 -1.97
CA LEU A 34 -3.49 3.87 -0.93
C LEU A 34 -3.00 3.24 0.37
N THR A 35 -2.08 3.90 1.07
CA THR A 35 -1.58 3.43 2.36
C THR A 35 -1.49 4.56 3.38
N ALA A 36 -1.52 4.17 4.65
CA ALA A 36 -1.24 5.04 5.79
C ALA A 36 -0.71 4.18 6.96
N ALA A 37 -0.06 4.83 7.92
CA ALA A 37 0.52 4.23 9.13
C ALA A 37 1.64 3.22 8.88
N CYS A 38 2.16 2.60 9.95
CA CYS A 38 3.36 1.76 9.89
C CYS A 38 3.18 0.43 9.12
N GLY A 39 1.94 0.02 8.79
CA GLY A 39 1.64 -1.10 7.89
C GLY A 39 2.28 -0.95 6.51
N LYS A 40 2.51 0.30 6.07
CA LYS A 40 3.20 0.61 4.82
C LYS A 40 4.59 -0.03 4.71
N PHE A 41 5.28 -0.22 5.83
CA PHE A 41 6.65 -0.77 5.85
C PHE A 41 6.72 -2.23 5.41
N ARG A 42 5.59 -2.89 5.16
CA ARG A 42 5.55 -4.24 4.59
C ARG A 42 5.75 -4.28 3.07
N PHE A 43 5.62 -3.15 2.38
CA PHE A 43 5.66 -3.12 0.91
C PHE A 43 6.13 -1.79 0.32
N ASN A 44 6.27 -0.71 1.10
CA ASN A 44 6.62 0.62 0.57
C ASN A 44 8.04 0.73 -0.03
N TYR A 45 8.87 -0.28 0.15
CA TYR A 45 10.19 -0.40 -0.47
C TYR A 45 10.15 -1.07 -1.86
N GLN A 46 8.98 -1.56 -2.29
CA GLN A 46 8.79 -2.15 -3.61
C GLN A 46 8.46 -1.07 -4.64
N ASP A 47 8.90 -1.27 -5.88
CA ASP A 47 8.52 -0.41 -7.00
C ASP A 47 7.22 -0.91 -7.63
N PHE A 48 6.15 -0.13 -7.46
CA PHE A 48 4.85 -0.39 -8.10
C PHE A 48 4.70 0.36 -9.42
N GLY A 49 5.64 1.23 -9.81
CA GLY A 49 5.56 2.06 -11.01
C GLY A 49 4.53 3.19 -10.93
N THR A 50 4.13 3.70 -12.10
CA THR A 50 3.21 4.82 -12.24
C THR A 50 2.10 4.53 -13.26
N ILE A 51 1.00 5.27 -13.17
CA ILE A 51 -0.07 5.33 -14.18
C ILE A 51 -0.18 6.78 -14.61
N ASP A 52 0.15 7.07 -15.87
CA ASP A 52 0.12 8.42 -16.44
C ASP A 52 0.90 9.45 -15.59
N GLY A 53 2.04 9.04 -15.03
CA GLY A 53 2.88 9.87 -14.16
C GLY A 53 2.47 9.92 -12.69
N ILE A 54 1.33 9.32 -12.33
CA ILE A 54 0.86 9.21 -10.93
C ILE A 54 1.47 7.95 -10.28
N PRO A 55 2.15 8.05 -9.13
CA PRO A 55 2.64 6.88 -8.40
C PRO A 55 1.53 5.87 -8.10
N ARG A 56 1.79 4.58 -8.35
CA ARG A 56 0.83 3.51 -8.00
C ARG A 56 0.75 3.26 -6.51
N LEU A 57 1.77 3.62 -5.75
CA LEU A 57 1.73 3.65 -4.30
C LEU A 57 1.61 5.09 -3.82
N VAL A 58 0.51 5.41 -3.16
CA VAL A 58 0.26 6.73 -2.58
C VAL A 58 0.19 6.58 -1.06
N ASP A 59 1.20 7.13 -0.39
CA ASP A 59 1.29 7.17 1.06
C ASP A 59 0.67 8.46 1.60
N THR A 60 -0.40 8.31 2.37
CA THR A 60 -1.17 9.41 2.95
C THR A 60 -0.66 9.85 4.32
N GLY A 61 0.32 9.14 4.90
CA GLY A 61 0.99 9.56 6.14
C GLY A 61 0.83 8.59 7.31
N GLN A 62 0.59 9.13 8.49
CA GLN A 62 0.46 8.43 9.76
C GLN A 62 -0.94 7.79 9.91
N CYS A 63 -1.18 7.10 11.03
CA CYS A 63 -2.47 6.45 11.30
C CYS A 63 -3.63 7.43 11.49
N ASN A 64 -3.34 8.65 11.93
CA ASN A 64 -4.29 9.74 12.06
C ASN A 64 -4.64 10.42 10.73
N ASP A 65 -3.94 10.10 9.64
CA ASP A 65 -4.26 10.62 8.30
C ASP A 65 -5.34 9.78 7.58
N CYS A 66 -5.83 8.72 8.24
CA CYS A 66 -7.01 7.94 7.82
C CYS A 66 -8.31 8.63 8.24
N TYR A 67 -8.58 9.83 7.72
CA TYR A 67 -9.81 10.59 7.97
C TYR A 67 -10.83 10.43 6.83
#